data_AF-A0AAE4R0X1-F1
#
_entry.id   AF-A0AAE4R0X1-F1
#
_cell.length_a   1.000
_cell.length_b   1.000
_cell.length_c   1.000
_cell.angle_alpha   90.00
_cell.angle_beta   90.00
_cell.angle_gamma   90.00
#
_symmetry.space_group_name_H-M   'P 1'
#
loop_
_entity.id
_entity.type
_entity.pdbx_description
1 polymer ?
#
loop_
_entity_poly.entity_id
_entity_poly.type
_entity_poly.pdbx_seq_one_letter_code
_entity_poly.pdbx_strand_id
1 'polypeptide(L)'
;MFADVRQQIAVPWTRWAGAVLTGIGFFQLVDGIVFHKLLGIHQIRYGVDLLVYDLVWILSAIILLTIGLVMLRRTRNTALPAPTIRRPRS
;
A
#
# COMPACT_ATOMS: atom_id res chain seq x y z
N MET A 1 23.49 -22.04 23.85
CA MET A 1 22.88 -20.73 24.15
C MET A 1 22.97 -19.77 22.95
N PHE A 2 22.68 -20.22 21.72
CA PHE A 2 22.63 -19.34 20.51
C PHE A 2 21.55 -19.77 19.49
N ALA A 3 20.72 -20.78 19.81
CA ALA A 3 19.73 -21.32 18.88
C ALA A 3 18.46 -20.45 18.76
N ASP A 4 18.26 -19.49 19.66
CA ASP A 4 17.03 -18.70 19.77
C ASP A 4 17.09 -17.35 19.02
N VAL A 5 18.24 -16.99 18.45
CA VAL A 5 18.44 -15.73 17.69
C VAL A 5 18.07 -15.89 16.22
N ARG A 6 17.68 -17.10 15.80
CA ARG A 6 17.07 -17.36 14.49
C ARG A 6 15.56 -17.11 14.53
N GLN A 7 15.08 -16.22 15.41
CA GLN A 7 13.72 -15.71 15.37
C GLN A 7 13.51 -15.09 13.99
N GLN A 8 12.81 -15.89 13.18
CA GLN A 8 12.51 -15.65 11.80
C GLN A 8 11.82 -14.28 11.73
N ILE A 9 12.51 -13.29 11.17
CA ILE A 9 11.90 -12.02 10.79
C ILE A 9 10.90 -12.36 9.69
N ALA A 10 9.70 -12.77 10.09
CA ALA A 10 8.61 -13.02 9.19
C ALA A 10 8.13 -11.66 8.70
N VAL A 11 8.67 -11.22 7.56
CA VAL A 11 8.19 -10.00 6.89
C VAL A 11 6.72 -10.27 6.53
N PRO A 12 5.76 -9.47 7.04
CA PRO A 12 4.36 -9.66 6.73
C PRO A 12 4.11 -9.14 5.29
N TRP A 13 4.48 -9.95 4.29
CA TRP A 13 4.48 -9.58 2.87
C TRP A 13 3.14 -9.00 2.41
N THR A 14 2.02 -9.52 2.90
CA THR A 14 0.68 -8.99 2.61
C THR A 14 0.49 -7.57 3.15
N ARG A 15 0.99 -7.27 4.35
CA ARG A 15 0.93 -5.92 4.93
C ARG A 15 1.87 -4.97 4.19
N TRP A 16 3.04 -5.46 3.80
CA TRP A 16 4.00 -4.68 3.01
C TRP A 16 3.44 -4.33 1.62
N ALA A 17 2.92 -5.32 0.90
CA ALA A 17 2.27 -5.11 -0.39
C ALA A 17 1.05 -4.17 -0.28
N GLY A 18 0.24 -4.32 0.77
CA GLY A 18 -0.87 -3.40 1.04
C GLY A 18 -0.41 -1.96 1.26
N ALA A 19 0.70 -1.75 1.99
CA ALA A 19 1.28 -0.43 2.19
C ALA A 19 1.81 0.18 0.89
N VAL A 20 2.49 -0.61 0.06
CA VAL A 20 3.00 -0.16 -1.25
C VAL A 20 1.86 0.23 -2.18
N LEU A 21 0.83 -0.61 -2.33
CA LEU A 21 -0.32 -0.31 -3.19
C LEU A 21 -1.09 0.93 -2.71
N THR A 22 -1.23 1.09 -1.38
CA THR A 22 -1.83 2.29 -0.79
C THR A 22 -1.01 3.53 -1.13
N GLY A 23 0.31 3.47 -1.00
CA GLY A 23 1.21 4.58 -1.31
C GLY A 23 1.18 4.95 -2.79
N ILE A 24 1.25 3.97 -3.69
CA ILE A 24 1.18 4.20 -5.14
C ILE A 24 -0.18 4.79 -5.52
N GLY A 25 -1.28 4.19 -5.05
CA GLY A 25 -2.63 4.67 -5.34
C GLY A 25 -2.86 6.11 -4.84
N PHE A 26 -2.40 6.42 -3.63
CA PHE A 26 -2.48 7.78 -3.08
C PHE A 26 -1.65 8.77 -3.89
N PHE A 27 -0.39 8.43 -4.19
CA PHE A 27 0.49 9.28 -4.98
C PHE A 27 -0.11 9.60 -6.35
N GLN A 28 -0.60 8.60 -7.08
CA GLN A 28 -1.22 8.82 -8.40
C GLN A 28 -2.48 9.69 -8.32
N LEU A 29 -3.28 9.57 -7.26
CA LEU A 29 -4.45 10.40 -7.03
C LEU A 29 -4.08 11.86 -6.77
N VAL A 30 -3.09 12.10 -5.92
CA VAL A 30 -2.58 13.45 -5.64
C VAL A 30 -1.99 14.05 -6.90
N ASP A 31 -1.20 13.29 -7.64
CA ASP A 31 -0.59 13.74 -8.89
C ASP A 31 -1.65 14.11 -9.94
N GLY A 32 -2.61 13.21 -10.21
CA GLY A 32 -3.68 13.42 -11.17
C GLY A 32 -4.66 14.54 -10.82
N ILE A 33 -4.84 14.86 -9.54
CA ILE A 33 -5.73 15.97 -9.13
C ILE A 33 -4.94 17.27 -8.99
N VAL A 34 -3.89 17.26 -8.17
CA VAL A 34 -3.17 18.48 -7.80
C VAL A 34 -2.27 18.94 -8.93
N PHE A 35 -1.42 18.07 -9.46
CA PHE A 35 -0.45 18.48 -10.47
C PHE A 35 -1.05 18.58 -11.88
N HIS A 36 -1.99 17.70 -12.22
CA HIS A 36 -2.63 17.70 -13.53
C HIS A 36 -3.84 18.63 -13.64
N LYS A 37 -4.78 18.61 -12.68
CA LYS A 37 -6.03 19.40 -12.77
C LYS A 37 -5.98 20.76 -12.07
N LEU A 38 -5.36 20.86 -10.90
CA LEU A 38 -5.30 22.14 -10.17
C LEU A 38 -4.16 23.04 -10.67
N LEU A 39 -2.97 22.48 -10.85
CA LEU A 39 -1.79 23.25 -11.22
C LEU A 39 -1.48 23.21 -12.72
N GLY A 40 -1.96 22.18 -13.44
CA GLY A 40 -1.73 22.04 -14.88
C GLY A 40 -0.26 21.90 -15.28
N ILE A 41 0.63 21.58 -14.33
CA ILE A 41 2.09 21.58 -14.53
C ILE A 41 2.62 20.26 -15.11
N HIS A 42 1.83 19.18 -15.06
CA HIS A 42 2.26 17.83 -15.44
C HIS A 42 1.53 17.31 -16.68
N GLN A 43 1.33 18.14 -17.72
CA GLN A 43 0.66 17.68 -18.94
C GLN A 43 1.62 16.92 -19.87
N ILE A 44 1.22 15.71 -20.30
CA ILE A 44 1.98 14.87 -21.26
C ILE A 44 1.89 15.45 -22.68
N ARG A 45 0.76 16.08 -23.04
CA ARG A 45 0.54 16.66 -24.39
C ARG A 45 -0.51 17.76 -24.34
N TYR A 46 -0.23 18.89 -24.98
CA TYR A 46 -1.15 20.02 -25.10
C TYR A 46 -2.02 19.88 -26.36
N GLY A 47 -3.27 20.31 -26.32
CA GLY A 47 -4.14 20.45 -27.50
C GLY A 47 -4.88 19.19 -27.97
N VAL A 48 -5.00 18.16 -27.12
CA VAL A 48 -5.81 16.96 -27.37
C VAL A 48 -6.78 16.73 -26.22
N ASP A 49 -7.87 15.99 -26.48
CA ASP A 49 -8.79 15.59 -25.42
C ASP A 49 -8.10 14.60 -24.47
N LEU A 50 -7.79 15.08 -23.27
CA LEU A 50 -7.11 14.32 -22.22
C LEU A 50 -8.08 13.53 -21.35
N LEU A 51 -9.39 13.62 -21.60
CA LEU A 51 -10.42 13.03 -20.73
C LEU A 51 -10.23 11.53 -20.53
N VAL A 52 -9.88 10.78 -21.58
CA VAL A 52 -9.62 9.34 -21.48
C VAL A 52 -8.38 9.05 -20.64
N TYR A 53 -7.31 9.82 -20.81
CA TYR A 53 -6.09 9.65 -20.04
C TYR A 53 -6.31 9.95 -18.55
N ASP A 54 -6.98 11.06 -18.24
CA ASP A 54 -7.32 11.45 -16.88
C ASP A 54 -8.22 10.41 -16.21
N LEU A 55 -9.20 9.87 -16.93
CA LEU A 55 -10.10 8.83 -16.41
C LEU A 55 -9.35 7.54 -16.10
N VAL A 56 -8.52 7.06 -17.02
CA VAL A 56 -7.74 5.83 -16.80
C VAL A 56 -6.78 6.02 -15.63
N TRP A 57 -6.13 7.18 -15.54
CA TRP A 57 -5.21 7.52 -14.45
C TRP A 57 -5.91 7.51 -13.10
N ILE A 58 -6.98 8.30 -12.93
CA ILE A 58 -7.73 8.42 -11.68
C ILE A 58 -8.36 7.07 -11.30
N LEU A 59 -8.93 6.33 -12.26
CA LEU A 59 -9.56 5.05 -11.98
C LEU A 59 -8.53 4.03 -11.48
N SER A 60 -7.35 3.97 -12.10
CA SER A 60 -6.26 3.10 -11.65
C SER A 60 -5.78 3.46 -10.24
N ALA A 61 -5.69 4.76 -9.92
CA ALA A 61 -5.31 5.25 -8.60
C ALA A 61 -6.32 4.81 -7.53
N ILE A 62 -7.62 4.95 -7.80
CA ILE A 62 -8.70 4.52 -6.90
C ILE A 62 -8.66 3.00 -6.67
N ILE A 63 -8.47 2.22 -7.74
CA ILE A 63 -8.39 0.75 -7.65
C ILE A 63 -7.21 0.34 -6.76
N LEU A 64 -6.02 0.84 -7.04
CA LEU A 64 -4.81 0.52 -6.27
C LEU A 64 -4.93 0.93 -4.80
N LEU A 65 -5.44 2.13 -4.55
CA LEU A 65 -5.65 2.64 -3.19
C LEU A 65 -6.65 1.76 -2.43
N THR A 66 -7.76 1.39 -3.07
CA THR A 66 -8.80 0.55 -2.46
C THR A 66 -8.26 -0.83 -2.12
N ILE A 67 -7.56 -1.48 -3.06
CA ILE A 67 -6.95 -2.79 -2.83
C ILE A 67 -5.94 -2.72 -1.68
N GLY A 68 -5.05 -1.72 -1.70
CA GLY A 68 -4.05 -1.52 -0.65
C GLY A 68 -4.68 -1.34 0.74
N LEU A 69 -5.70 -0.48 0.85
CA LEU A 69 -6.42 -0.25 2.10
C LEU A 69 -7.14 -1.51 2.60
N VAL A 70 -7.75 -2.29 1.71
CA VAL A 70 -8.38 -3.57 2.07
C VAL A 70 -7.35 -4.57 2.60
N MET A 71 -6.18 -4.69 1.97
CA MET A 71 -5.09 -5.55 2.43
C MET A 71 -4.58 -5.15 3.82
N LEU A 72 -4.36 -3.84 4.03
CA LEU A 72 -3.93 -3.30 5.33
C LEU A 72 -4.98 -3.55 6.42
N ARG A 73 -6.28 -3.35 6.12
CA ARG A 73 -7.37 -3.63 7.06
C ARG A 73 -7.44 -5.11 7.45
N ARG A 74 -7.27 -6.02 6.50
CA ARG A 74 -7.30 -7.47 6.76
C ARG A 74 -6.13 -7.93 7.62
N THR A 75 -4.92 -7.40 7.38
CA THR A 75 -3.72 -7.78 8.15
C THR A 75 -3.69 -7.20 9.57
N ARG A 76 -4.43 -6.13 9.85
CA ARG A 76 -4.56 -5.56 11.21
C ARG A 76 -5.25 -6.51 12.19
N ASN A 77 -6.07 -7.45 11.71
CA ASN A 77 -6.78 -8.42 12.54
C ASN A 77 -5.97 -9.70 12.79
N THR A 78 -4.84 -9.89 12.11
CA THR A 78 -3.94 -11.01 12.34
C THR A 78 -3.00 -10.67 13.49
N ALA A 79 -3.49 -10.80 14.73
CA ALA A 79 -2.64 -10.69 15.91
C ALA A 79 -1.56 -11.77 15.88
N LEU A 80 -0.31 -11.39 16.18
CA LEU A 80 0.77 -12.36 16.33
C LEU A 80 0.43 -13.34 17.47
N PRO A 81 0.75 -14.65 17.35
CA PRO A 81 0.58 -15.59 18.44
C PRO A 81 1.28 -15.08 19.69
N ALA A 82 0.57 -15.04 20.83
CA ALA A 82 1.16 -14.65 22.09
C ALA A 82 2.37 -15.56 22.41
N PRO A 83 3.49 -15.03 22.94
CA PRO A 83 4.64 -15.85 23.28
C PRO A 83 4.23 -16.92 24.30
N THR A 84 4.26 -18.19 23.90
CA THR A 84 4.12 -19.31 24.84
C THR A 84 5.35 -19.33 25.73
N ILE A 85 5.28 -18.69 26.89
CA ILE A 85 6.26 -18.82 27.95
C ILE A 85 6.16 -20.26 28.47
N ARG A 86 7.01 -21.17 27.96
CA ARG A 86 7.17 -22.49 28.56
C ARG A 86 7.82 -22.30 29.93
N ARG A 87 7.05 -22.51 31.00
CA ARG A 87 7.62 -22.59 32.35
C ARG A 87 8.52 -23.83 32.45
N PRO A 88 9.73 -23.71 33.03
CA PRO A 88 10.57 -24.87 33.30
C PRO A 88 9.84 -25.79 34.30
N ARG A 89 9.80 -27.10 34.00
CA ARG A 89 9.34 -28.10 34.96
C ARG A 89 10.47 -28.32 35.98
N SER A 90 10.12 -28.19 37.26
CA SER A 90 10.96 -28.47 38.43
C SER A 90 11.35 -29.93 38.52
#